data_AF-A0A1W9W2X8-F1
#
_entry.id   AF-A0A1W9W2X8-F1
#
_cell.length_a   1.000
_cell.length_b   1.000
_cell.length_c   1.000
_cell.angle_alpha   90.00
_cell.angle_beta   90.00
_cell.angle_gamma   90.00
#
_symmetry.space_group_name_H-M   'P 1'
#
loop_
_entity.id
_entity.type
_entity.pdbx_description
1 polymer ?
#
loop_
_entity_poly.entity_id
_entity_poly.type
_entity_poly.pdbx_seq_one_letter_code
_entity_poly.pdbx_strand_id
1 'polypeptide(L)'
;MEKIKVGIIGAGGYGGCGAVELLSTHPHVEIRALMDKQDVGKPMSDLYPHLMGFCDMAIMDPDDPNCPDDFDVVFFSTPDGVGQQGALKWLKKDVKVIDYSGDFRFNVWQSSIERKSPNPAWWATPAVLR
;
A
#
# COMPACT_ATOMS: atom_id res chain seq x y z
N MET A 1 -20.76 -12.35 -1.64
CA MET A 1 -19.57 -12.10 -2.46
C MET A 1 -18.35 -12.41 -1.63
N GLU A 2 -17.31 -12.93 -2.27
CA GLU A 2 -15.99 -13.04 -1.65
C GLU A 2 -15.44 -11.64 -1.35
N LYS A 3 -14.72 -11.48 -0.24
CA LYS A 3 -14.14 -10.19 0.16
C LYS A 3 -12.89 -9.90 -0.67
N ILE A 4 -12.68 -8.64 -1.01
CA ILE A 4 -11.46 -8.14 -1.66
C ILE A 4 -10.34 -8.14 -0.62
N LYS A 5 -9.25 -8.88 -0.89
CA LYS A 5 -8.07 -8.97 -0.04
C LYS A 5 -7.15 -7.80 -0.31
N VAL A 6 -6.87 -7.02 0.74
CA VAL A 6 -6.09 -5.79 0.65
C VAL A 6 -4.78 -5.90 1.42
N GLY A 7 -3.67 -5.57 0.76
CA GLY A 7 -2.40 -5.26 1.42
C GLY A 7 -2.18 -3.76 1.51
N ILE A 8 -1.65 -3.26 2.62
CA ILE A 8 -1.35 -1.83 2.82
C ILE A 8 0.14 -1.65 3.12
N ILE A 9 0.88 -1.04 2.19
CA ILE A 9 2.30 -0.71 2.34
C ILE A 9 2.44 0.76 2.79
N GLY A 10 3.24 1.00 3.83
CA GLY A 10 3.27 2.28 4.53
C GLY A 10 2.13 2.40 5.55
N ALA A 11 1.69 1.27 6.11
CA ALA A 11 0.55 1.20 7.03
C ALA A 11 0.76 2.05 8.29
N GLY A 12 2.00 2.19 8.77
CA GLY A 12 2.32 2.95 9.98
C GLY A 12 2.24 4.46 9.80
N GLY A 13 2.24 4.97 8.57
CA GLY A 13 2.07 6.40 8.28
C GLY A 13 0.61 6.87 8.34
N TYR A 14 0.37 8.18 8.41
CA TYR A 14 -0.98 8.73 8.52
C TYR A 14 -1.91 8.37 7.35
N GLY A 15 -1.39 8.30 6.12
CA GLY A 15 -2.18 7.85 4.97
C GLY A 15 -2.55 6.37 5.05
N GLY A 16 -1.64 5.54 5.57
CA GLY A 16 -1.86 4.12 5.83
C GLY A 16 -2.89 3.91 6.93
N CYS A 17 -2.78 4.67 8.02
CA CYS A 17 -3.75 4.69 9.11
C CYS A 17 -5.15 5.08 8.62
N GLY A 18 -5.27 6.14 7.81
CA GLY A 18 -6.54 6.53 7.21
C GLY A 18 -7.14 5.44 6.30
N ALA A 19 -6.30 4.72 5.53
CA ALA A 19 -6.75 3.57 4.76
C ALA A 19 -7.23 2.42 5.68
N VAL A 20 -6.51 2.14 6.76
CA VAL A 20 -6.92 1.13 7.76
C VAL A 20 -8.26 1.51 8.40
N GLU A 21 -8.46 2.75 8.82
CA GLU A 21 -9.72 3.24 9.39
C GLU A 21 -10.90 2.99 8.45
N LEU A 22 -10.76 3.38 7.18
CA LEU A 22 -11.81 3.25 6.18
C LEU A 22 -12.10 1.78 5.85
N LEU A 23 -11.05 0.97 5.68
CA LEU A 23 -11.18 -0.41 5.19
C LEU A 23 -11.57 -1.40 6.29
N SER A 24 -11.21 -1.14 7.55
CA SER A 24 -11.53 -2.05 8.67
C SER A 24 -13.04 -2.23 8.89
N THR A 25 -13.84 -1.26 8.44
CA THR A 25 -15.31 -1.30 8.57
C THR A 25 -16.02 -1.62 7.25
N HIS A 26 -15.29 -1.81 6.15
CA HIS A 26 -15.88 -1.97 4.84
C HIS A 26 -16.41 -3.42 4.62
N PRO A 27 -17.71 -3.62 4.28
CA PRO A 27 -18.35 -4.94 4.30
C PRO A 27 -17.80 -5.93 3.25
N HIS A 28 -17.14 -5.43 2.22
CA HIS A 28 -16.59 -6.23 1.11
C HIS A 28 -15.07 -6.30 1.08
N VAL A 29 -14.38 -5.85 2.14
CA VAL A 29 -12.92 -5.85 2.20
C VAL A 29 -12.44 -6.69 3.38
N GLU A 30 -11.29 -7.32 3.18
CA GLU A 30 -10.47 -7.91 4.22
C GLU A 30 -9.07 -7.31 4.13
N ILE A 31 -8.61 -6.66 5.20
CA ILE A 31 -7.21 -6.26 5.32
C ILE A 31 -6.41 -7.52 5.61
N ARG A 32 -5.57 -7.94 4.67
CA ARG A 32 -4.83 -9.20 4.73
C ARG A 32 -3.41 -9.01 5.28
N ALA A 33 -2.81 -7.85 5.07
CA ALA A 33 -1.53 -7.49 5.65
C ALA A 33 -1.35 -5.98 5.82
N LEU A 34 -0.78 -5.59 6.95
CA LEU A 34 -0.24 -4.25 7.19
C LEU A 34 1.28 -4.33 7.06
N MET A 35 1.85 -3.51 6.20
CA MET A 35 3.27 -3.57 5.87
C MET A 35 3.94 -2.22 6.07
N ASP A 36 5.07 -2.21 6.78
CA ASP A 36 5.93 -1.05 6.95
C ASP A 36 7.36 -1.49 7.27
N LYS A 37 8.34 -0.63 6.99
CA LYS A 37 9.75 -0.86 7.40
C LYS A 37 9.97 -0.46 8.86
N GLN A 38 9.10 0.37 9.41
CA GLN A 38 9.12 0.79 10.80
C GLN A 38 8.11 -0.02 11.62
N ASP A 39 8.32 -0.11 12.92
CA ASP A 39 7.36 -0.69 13.87
C ASP A 39 6.93 -2.15 13.59
N VAL A 40 7.74 -2.90 12.83
CA VAL A 40 7.52 -4.32 12.55
C VAL A 40 7.32 -5.10 13.84
N GLY A 41 6.30 -5.95 13.86
CA GLY A 41 5.87 -6.76 15.00
C GLY A 41 4.96 -6.03 15.98
N LYS A 42 4.82 -4.70 15.91
CA LYS A 42 3.87 -3.97 16.76
C LYS A 42 2.45 -4.07 16.18
N PRO A 43 1.43 -4.27 17.03
CA PRO A 43 0.03 -4.07 16.66
C PRO A 43 -0.20 -2.66 16.12
N MET A 44 -1.06 -2.53 15.11
CA MET A 44 -1.47 -1.23 14.58
C MET A 44 -2.11 -0.34 15.66
N SER A 45 -2.87 -0.93 16.59
CA SER A 45 -3.48 -0.24 17.72
C SER A 45 -2.49 0.27 18.76
N ASP A 46 -1.25 -0.22 18.80
CA ASP A 46 -0.19 0.36 19.66
C ASP A 46 0.31 1.70 19.09
N LEU A 47 0.33 1.85 17.76
CA LEU A 47 0.69 3.10 17.09
C LEU A 47 -0.48 4.08 17.10
N TYR A 48 -1.69 3.56 16.96
CA TYR A 48 -2.92 4.33 16.82
C TYR A 48 -3.99 3.80 17.79
N PRO A 49 -4.00 4.25 19.06
CA PRO A 49 -4.87 3.70 20.10
C PRO A 49 -6.37 3.71 19.80
N HIS A 50 -6.85 4.63 18.95
CA HIS A 50 -8.26 4.66 18.54
C HIS A 50 -8.68 3.49 17.65
N LEU A 51 -7.71 2.75 17.08
CA LEU A 51 -7.95 1.53 16.32
C LEU A 51 -8.06 0.28 17.20
N MET A 52 -7.88 0.39 18.52
CA MET A 52 -8.00 -0.76 19.43
C MET A 52 -9.39 -1.41 19.32
N GLY A 53 -9.42 -2.72 19.06
CA GLY A 53 -10.65 -3.47 18.82
C GLY A 53 -11.25 -3.30 17.42
N PHE A 54 -10.68 -2.44 16.57
CA PHE A 54 -11.00 -2.30 15.15
C PHE A 54 -9.92 -2.91 14.26
N CYS A 55 -8.64 -2.69 14.58
CA CYS A 55 -7.50 -3.27 13.88
C CYS A 55 -6.32 -3.46 14.83
N ASP A 56 -6.12 -4.71 15.28
CA ASP A 56 -5.01 -5.11 16.15
C ASP A 56 -3.96 -5.95 15.40
N MET A 57 -3.99 -5.92 14.05
CA MET A 57 -3.03 -6.63 13.21
C MET A 57 -1.62 -6.09 13.44
N ALA A 58 -0.65 -7.00 13.54
CA ALA A 58 0.76 -6.61 13.62
C ALA A 58 1.28 -6.12 12.27
N ILE A 59 2.12 -5.09 12.31
CA ILE A 59 2.85 -4.60 11.14
C ILE A 59 3.93 -5.62 10.75
N MET A 60 3.98 -5.98 9.47
CA MET A 60 4.98 -6.88 8.90
C MET A 60 6.00 -6.11 8.07
N ASP A 61 7.22 -6.64 7.93
CA ASP A 61 8.15 -6.12 6.93
C ASP A 61 7.61 -6.48 5.52
N PRO A 62 7.56 -5.55 4.55
CA PRO A 62 7.15 -5.83 3.17
C PRO A 62 7.98 -6.88 2.43
N ASP A 63 9.17 -7.21 2.94
CA ASP A 63 10.09 -8.21 2.41
C ASP A 63 10.14 -9.48 3.29
N ASP A 64 9.28 -9.60 4.31
CA ASP A 64 9.15 -10.83 5.10
C ASP A 64 8.74 -12.00 4.18
N PRO A 65 9.45 -13.15 4.21
CA PRO A 65 9.11 -14.31 3.38
C PRO A 65 7.73 -14.91 3.68
N ASN A 66 7.15 -14.60 4.84
CA ASN A 66 5.80 -15.01 5.24
C ASN A 66 4.74 -13.95 4.94
N CYS A 67 5.12 -12.80 4.37
CA CYS A 67 4.15 -11.80 3.95
C CYS A 67 3.23 -12.42 2.89
N PRO A 68 1.89 -12.39 3.08
CA PRO A 68 0.97 -12.86 2.07
C PRO A 68 1.20 -12.13 0.74
N ASP A 69 0.96 -12.81 -0.36
CA ASP A 69 1.06 -12.22 -1.70
C ASP A 69 -0.17 -12.47 -2.58
N ASP A 70 -1.23 -13.05 -1.99
CA ASP A 70 -2.52 -13.36 -2.61
C ASP A 70 -3.51 -12.18 -2.54
N PHE A 71 -3.01 -10.95 -2.67
CA PHE A 71 -3.83 -9.74 -2.63
C PHE A 71 -4.58 -9.51 -3.94
N ASP A 72 -5.79 -8.97 -3.84
CA ASP A 72 -6.50 -8.43 -5.00
C ASP A 72 -6.08 -6.98 -5.28
N VAL A 73 -5.78 -6.24 -4.21
CA VAL A 73 -5.41 -4.82 -4.24
C VAL A 73 -4.30 -4.54 -3.24
N VAL A 74 -3.31 -3.73 -3.63
CA VAL A 74 -2.28 -3.21 -2.74
C VAL A 74 -2.31 -1.68 -2.73
N PHE A 75 -2.42 -1.10 -1.53
CA PHE A 75 -2.28 0.33 -1.30
C PHE A 75 -0.81 0.67 -1.02
N PHE A 76 -0.32 1.75 -1.65
CA PHE A 76 0.93 2.40 -1.30
C PHE A 76 0.63 3.74 -0.63
N SER A 77 0.87 3.83 0.67
CA SER A 77 0.90 5.07 1.44
C SER A 77 2.33 5.39 1.88
N THR A 78 3.25 5.31 0.92
CA THR A 78 4.69 5.47 1.13
C THR A 78 5.18 6.83 0.66
N PRO A 79 6.38 7.27 1.06
CA PRO A 79 7.03 8.43 0.46
C PRO A 79 7.18 8.30 -1.07
N ASP A 80 7.28 9.43 -1.75
CA ASP A 80 7.45 9.49 -3.20
C ASP A 80 8.69 8.68 -3.64
N GLY A 81 8.52 7.87 -4.69
CA GLY A 81 9.54 7.02 -5.31
C GLY A 81 9.47 5.57 -4.87
N VAL A 82 8.86 5.28 -3.73
CA VAL A 82 8.72 3.91 -3.22
C VAL A 82 7.67 3.15 -4.03
N GLY A 83 6.56 3.79 -4.40
CA GLY A 83 5.51 3.20 -5.23
C GLY A 83 6.04 2.80 -6.61
N GLN A 84 6.80 3.66 -7.27
CA GLN A 84 7.43 3.37 -8.56
C GLN A 84 8.40 2.18 -8.52
N GLN A 85 9.11 1.99 -7.40
CA GLN A 85 10.04 0.88 -7.23
C GLN A 85 9.31 -0.43 -6.90
N GLY A 86 8.26 -0.37 -6.09
CA GLY A 86 7.57 -1.54 -5.56
C GLY A 86 6.39 -2.04 -6.38
N ALA A 87 5.65 -1.16 -7.07
CA ALA A 87 4.36 -1.51 -7.68
C ALA A 87 4.46 -2.60 -8.76
N LEU A 88 5.55 -2.62 -9.54
CA LEU A 88 5.73 -3.59 -10.62
C LEU A 88 5.67 -5.06 -10.14
N LYS A 89 6.10 -5.34 -8.90
CA LYS A 89 6.06 -6.71 -8.34
C LYS A 89 4.63 -7.22 -8.18
N TRP A 90 3.70 -6.33 -7.86
CA TRP A 90 2.28 -6.62 -7.68
C TRP A 90 1.54 -6.68 -9.00
N LEU A 91 1.81 -5.73 -9.90
CA LEU A 91 1.21 -5.71 -11.24
C LEU A 91 1.52 -6.99 -12.04
N LYS A 92 2.72 -7.56 -11.88
CA LYS A 92 3.08 -8.85 -12.49
C LYS A 92 2.28 -10.05 -11.98
N LYS A 93 1.62 -9.91 -10.83
CA LYS A 93 0.75 -10.90 -10.21
C LYS A 93 -0.74 -10.60 -10.45
N ASP A 94 -1.05 -9.70 -11.39
CA ASP A 94 -2.42 -9.23 -11.68
C ASP A 94 -3.12 -8.54 -10.50
N VAL A 95 -2.32 -8.02 -9.56
CA VAL A 95 -2.81 -7.27 -8.40
C VAL A 95 -2.98 -5.81 -8.77
N LYS A 96 -4.13 -5.22 -8.41
CA LYS A 96 -4.36 -3.79 -8.61
C LYS A 96 -3.57 -2.96 -7.61
N VAL A 97 -3.06 -1.82 -8.03
CA VAL A 97 -2.30 -0.92 -7.17
C VAL A 97 -3.07 0.38 -6.99
N ILE A 98 -3.19 0.86 -5.75
CA ILE A 98 -3.66 2.20 -5.42
C ILE A 98 -2.50 2.95 -4.79
N ASP A 99 -2.04 4.04 -5.41
CA ASP A 99 -0.95 4.85 -4.90
C ASP A 99 -1.45 6.18 -4.34
N TYR A 100 -1.26 6.40 -3.04
CA TYR A 100 -1.63 7.65 -2.37
C TYR A 100 -0.53 8.72 -2.50
N SER A 101 0.68 8.33 -2.90
CA SER A 101 1.82 9.24 -3.10
C SER A 101 1.71 10.05 -4.40
N GLY A 102 2.77 10.79 -4.76
CA GLY A 102 2.85 11.53 -6.02
C GLY A 102 3.26 10.68 -7.22
N ASP A 103 3.57 9.40 -7.04
CA ASP A 103 4.36 8.61 -7.99
C ASP A 103 3.66 8.33 -9.31
N PHE A 104 2.35 8.07 -9.30
CA PHE A 104 1.59 7.76 -10.51
C PHE A 104 0.60 8.85 -10.91
N ARG A 105 0.54 9.99 -10.20
CA ARG A 105 -0.43 11.06 -10.47
C ARG A 105 -0.31 11.65 -11.88
N PHE A 106 0.90 11.69 -12.44
CA PHE A 106 1.17 12.36 -13.70
C PHE A 106 1.55 11.40 -14.82
N ASN A 107 0.94 11.59 -16.00
CA ASN A 107 1.26 10.87 -17.25
C ASN A 107 2.47 11.45 -17.99
N VAL A 108 3.06 12.52 -17.48
CA VAL A 108 4.18 13.23 -18.07
C VAL A 108 5.17 13.56 -16.96
N TRP A 109 6.46 13.42 -17.26
CA TRP A 109 7.52 13.76 -16.33
C TRP A 109 7.51 15.27 -16.08
N GLN A 110 7.37 15.70 -14.82
CA GLN A 110 7.55 17.11 -14.43
C GLN A 110 8.97 17.28 -13.89
N SER A 111 9.72 18.18 -14.54
CA SER A 111 11.14 18.45 -14.27
C SER A 111 11.45 19.15 -12.96
N SER A 112 10.42 19.53 -12.20
CA SER A 112 10.54 20.30 -10.95
C SER A 112 11.00 19.46 -9.75
N ILE A 113 11.04 18.13 -9.89
CA ILE A 113 11.54 17.21 -8.86
C ILE A 113 12.70 16.45 -9.50
N GLU A 114 13.94 16.76 -9.09
CA GLU A 114 15.16 16.06 -9.53
C GLU A 114 15.12 14.57 -9.10
N ARG A 115 14.35 13.73 -9.81
CA ARG A 115 14.41 12.28 -9.66
C ARG A 115 14.84 11.64 -10.96
N LYS A 116 16.04 11.07 -10.93
CA LYS A 116 16.53 10.11 -11.92
C LYS A 116 15.86 8.77 -11.66
N SER A 117 14.69 8.53 -12.25
CA SER A 117 14.22 7.17 -12.48
C SER A 117 13.68 7.08 -13.91
N PRO A 118 14.13 6.11 -14.71
CA PRO A 118 13.70 5.98 -16.09
C PRO A 118 12.20 5.72 -16.14
N ASN A 119 11.49 6.48 -16.97
CA ASN A 119 10.06 6.35 -17.17
C ASN A 119 9.75 5.01 -17.87
N PRO A 120 9.25 3.98 -17.17
CA PRO A 120 9.02 2.68 -17.76
C PRO A 120 7.57 2.59 -18.26
N ALA A 121 7.37 2.00 -19.44
CA ALA A 121 6.08 1.97 -20.14
C ALA A 121 4.88 1.45 -19.31
N TRP A 122 5.12 0.68 -18.24
CA TRP A 122 4.07 0.15 -17.37
C TRP A 122 3.40 1.19 -16.45
N TRP A 123 3.99 2.37 -16.25
CA TRP A 123 3.46 3.45 -15.39
C TRP A 123 2.05 3.96 -15.76
N ALA A 124 1.65 3.81 -17.02
CA ALA A 124 0.37 4.27 -17.56
C ALA A 124 -0.67 3.15 -17.62
N THR A 125 -0.40 2.01 -16.98
CA THR A 125 -1.34 0.88 -16.96
C THR A 125 -2.62 1.26 -16.18
N PRO A 126 -3.81 0.89 -16.68
CA PRO A 126 -5.06 1.07 -15.94
C PRO A 126 -5.13 0.34 -14.60
N ALA A 127 -4.22 -0.61 -14.36
CA ALA A 127 -4.13 -1.37 -13.11
C ALA A 127 -3.52 -0.55 -11.95
N VAL A 128 -2.91 0.61 -12.22
CA VAL A 128 -2.51 1.57 -11.19
C VAL A 128 -3.56 2.68 -11.10
N LEU A 129 -4.35 2.63 -10.04
CA LEU A 129 -5.31 3.64 -9.65
C LEU A 129 -4.59 4.78 -8.92
N ARG A 130 -4.99 6.01 -9.23
CA ARG A 130 -4.35 7.27 -8.83
C ARG A 130 -5.33 8.16 -8.10
#